data_AF-A0A1W9SHZ8-F1
#
_entry.id   AF-A0A1W9SHZ8-F1
#
_cell.length_a   1.000
_cell.length_b   1.000
_cell.length_c   1.000
_cell.angle_alpha   90.00
_cell.angle_beta   90.00
_cell.angle_gamma   90.00
#
_symmetry.space_group_name_H-M   'P 1'
#
loop_
_entity.id
_entity.type
_entity.pdbx_description
1 polymer ?
#
loop_
_entity_poly.entity_id
_entity_poly.type
_entity_poly.pdbx_seq_one_letter_code
_entity_poly.pdbx_strand_id
1 'polypeptide(L)'
;MVQFVKNPDRRTQVQASKGEYLNFLPGKKLSLAVNAENFINGSSYLQIKKSDVPSQINFSISKNYLSRDELLILDMIANNNWQRPVYTIYPAMFQEIGLADYLHREGMLFRLLPYKNTNILHGRKAFANHQFSLITEVFSWGNANNPNVFLDHTNKQMIESFRFRQMFAEVANELIYLGENEKAEGLINLAQTIFPQGKIQYNYNSSNFAQSYYSMGASNKANALVEDIQKSASQKLIYYLQGKAINRRNMSNEVQLQIYLMQELIRITEKYNTPLHNKLVANFPQIF
;
A
#
# COMPACT_ATOMS: atom_id res chain seq x y z
N MET A 1 27.47 -13.48 2.76
CA MET A 1 27.07 -13.18 4.16
C MET A 1 26.44 -14.37 4.87
N VAL A 2 25.38 -15.00 4.34
CA VAL A 2 24.73 -16.13 5.05
C VAL A 2 25.70 -17.29 5.30
N GLN A 3 26.58 -17.60 4.34
CA GLN A 3 27.66 -18.57 4.52
C GLN A 3 28.64 -18.19 5.66
N PHE A 4 28.91 -16.90 5.87
CA PHE A 4 29.74 -16.43 6.98
C PHE A 4 29.05 -16.67 8.33
N VAL A 5 27.76 -16.31 8.43
CA VAL A 5 26.97 -16.48 9.66
C VAL A 5 26.76 -17.96 10.01
N LYS A 6 26.65 -18.83 9.00
CA LYS A 6 26.51 -20.29 9.16
C LYS A 6 27.85 -21.01 9.42
N ASN A 7 28.98 -20.32 9.34
CA ASN A 7 30.29 -20.96 9.49
C ASN A 7 30.52 -21.37 10.96
N PRO A 8 30.78 -22.66 11.26
CA PRO A 8 31.00 -23.14 12.62
C PRO A 8 32.38 -22.75 13.19
N ASP A 9 33.26 -22.13 12.39
CA ASP A 9 34.57 -21.67 12.83
C ASP A 9 34.42 -20.57 13.91
N ARG A 10 35.14 -20.73 15.03
CA ARG A 10 35.12 -19.75 16.13
C ARG A 10 35.60 -18.36 15.70
N ARG A 11 36.40 -18.26 14.64
CA ARG A 11 36.86 -16.98 14.07
C ARG A 11 35.72 -16.16 13.47
N THR A 12 34.59 -16.78 13.15
CA THR A 12 33.37 -16.11 12.64
C THR A 12 32.33 -15.90 13.73
N GLN A 13 32.70 -16.06 15.00
CA GLN A 13 31.84 -15.91 16.16
C GLN A 13 32.45 -14.96 17.19
N VAL A 14 31.61 -14.36 18.02
CA VAL A 14 32.02 -13.50 19.14
C VAL A 14 31.67 -14.19 20.45
N GLN A 15 32.61 -14.18 21.39
CA GLN A 15 32.38 -14.74 22.72
C GLN A 15 31.58 -13.75 23.58
N ALA A 16 30.43 -14.19 24.08
CA ALA A 16 29.60 -13.46 25.02
C ALA A 16 30.14 -13.59 26.46
N SER A 17 29.66 -12.74 27.37
CA SER A 17 30.16 -12.62 28.74
C SER A 17 30.09 -13.90 29.59
N LYS A 18 29.28 -14.89 29.19
CA LYS A 18 29.14 -16.19 29.86
C LYS A 18 29.89 -17.34 29.16
N GLY A 19 30.76 -17.03 28.20
CA GLY A 19 31.55 -18.03 27.46
C GLY A 19 30.82 -18.67 26.28
N GLU A 20 29.55 -18.31 26.04
CA GLU A 20 28.79 -18.68 24.84
C GLU A 20 29.38 -17.99 23.60
N TYR A 21 29.36 -18.67 22.46
CA TYR A 21 29.78 -18.09 21.18
C TYR A 21 28.54 -17.71 20.37
N LEU A 22 28.46 -16.46 19.97
CA LEU A 22 27.36 -15.91 19.18
C LEU A 22 27.83 -15.61 17.76
N ASN A 23 26.98 -15.96 16.78
CA ASN A 23 27.20 -15.52 15.41
C ASN A 23 26.99 -14.00 15.31
N PHE A 24 27.79 -13.33 14.49
CA PHE A 24 27.67 -11.90 14.27
C PHE A 24 27.60 -11.57 12.77
N LEU A 25 27.13 -10.35 12.47
CA LEU A 25 27.11 -9.83 11.11
C LEU A 25 28.41 -9.06 10.86
N PRO A 26 29.19 -9.39 9.82
CA PRO A 26 30.47 -8.73 9.53
C PRO A 26 30.29 -7.27 9.10
N GLY A 27 29.07 -6.88 8.72
CA GLY A 27 28.71 -5.51 8.37
C GLY A 27 27.21 -5.37 8.14
N LYS A 28 26.73 -4.12 8.14
CA LYS A 28 25.32 -3.78 7.89
C LYS A 28 25.04 -3.35 6.45
N LYS A 29 26.06 -2.89 5.72
CA LYS A 29 25.96 -2.47 4.32
C LYS A 29 26.16 -3.67 3.43
N LEU A 30 25.19 -3.92 2.56
CA LEU A 30 25.14 -5.10 1.71
C LEU A 30 24.86 -4.69 0.27
N SER A 31 25.31 -5.53 -0.65
CA SER A 31 24.95 -5.44 -2.06
C SER A 31 24.38 -6.77 -2.55
N LEU A 32 23.45 -6.68 -3.48
CA LEU A 32 22.89 -7.82 -4.20
C LEU A 32 23.09 -7.59 -5.70
N ALA A 33 23.83 -8.49 -6.34
CA ALA A 33 24.03 -8.45 -7.78
C ALA A 33 22.70 -8.63 -8.53
N VAL A 34 22.56 -7.92 -9.65
CA VAL A 34 21.37 -7.97 -10.49
C VAL A 34 21.73 -8.62 -11.82
N ASN A 35 21.06 -9.74 -12.12
CA ASN A 35 21.13 -10.33 -13.44
C ASN A 35 20.08 -9.66 -14.32
N ALA A 36 20.53 -8.73 -15.15
CA ALA A 36 19.63 -7.92 -15.99
C ALA A 36 18.79 -8.76 -16.95
N GLU A 37 19.33 -9.87 -17.45
CA GLU A 37 18.62 -10.75 -18.39
C GLU A 37 17.47 -11.50 -17.71
N ASN A 38 17.75 -12.16 -16.59
CA ASN A 38 16.72 -12.84 -15.80
C ASN A 38 15.66 -11.85 -15.31
N PHE A 39 16.08 -10.67 -14.86
CA PHE A 39 15.16 -9.62 -14.42
C PHE A 39 14.21 -9.16 -15.54
N ILE A 40 14.73 -8.90 -16.74
CA ILE A 40 13.91 -8.47 -17.89
C ILE A 40 12.97 -9.59 -18.31
N ASN A 41 13.44 -10.84 -18.38
CA ASN A 41 12.61 -11.98 -18.74
C ASN A 41 11.42 -12.14 -17.77
N GLY A 42 11.64 -11.96 -16.47
CA GLY A 42 10.58 -11.98 -15.45
C GLY A 42 9.74 -10.70 -15.37
N SER A 43 10.11 -9.63 -16.06
CA SER A 43 9.49 -8.29 -15.96
C SER A 43 9.26 -7.68 -17.34
N SER A 44 8.94 -8.50 -18.34
CA SER A 44 8.84 -8.09 -19.75
C SER A 44 7.85 -6.95 -19.98
N TYR A 45 6.83 -6.85 -19.14
CA TYR A 45 5.83 -5.77 -19.16
C TYR A 45 6.43 -4.38 -18.87
N LEU A 46 7.58 -4.27 -18.21
CA LEU A 46 8.21 -2.97 -17.89
C LEU A 46 8.83 -2.28 -19.12
N GLN A 47 9.11 -3.02 -20.19
CA GLN A 47 9.72 -2.50 -21.43
C GLN A 47 11.04 -1.74 -21.19
N ILE A 48 11.84 -2.16 -20.20
CA ILE A 48 13.11 -1.52 -19.85
C ILE A 48 14.26 -2.12 -20.68
N LYS A 49 15.23 -1.29 -21.09
CA LYS A 49 16.43 -1.77 -21.79
C LYS A 49 17.42 -2.40 -20.81
N LYS A 50 18.18 -3.40 -21.27
CA LYS A 50 19.23 -4.05 -20.47
C LYS A 50 20.28 -3.06 -19.93
N SER A 51 20.56 -1.98 -20.65
CA SER A 51 21.46 -0.90 -20.24
C SER A 51 20.99 -0.12 -19.01
N ASP A 52 19.68 -0.09 -18.78
CA ASP A 52 19.05 0.75 -17.76
C ASP A 52 18.87 -0.02 -16.45
N VAL A 53 19.11 -1.34 -16.47
CA VAL A 53 19.08 -2.20 -15.28
C VAL A 53 20.39 -2.04 -14.52
N PRO A 54 20.36 -1.65 -13.23
CA PRO A 54 21.59 -1.52 -12.45
C PRO A 54 22.25 -2.88 -12.26
N SER A 55 23.57 -2.92 -12.17
CA SER A 55 24.34 -4.16 -11.98
C SER A 55 24.21 -4.74 -10.57
N GLN A 56 23.84 -3.92 -9.59
CA GLN A 56 23.60 -4.32 -8.21
C GLN A 56 22.66 -3.34 -7.50
N ILE A 57 21.96 -3.82 -6.48
CA ILE A 57 21.29 -2.95 -5.50
C ILE A 57 22.10 -2.90 -4.21
N ASN A 58 22.13 -1.73 -3.58
CA ASN A 58 22.81 -1.50 -2.31
C ASN A 58 21.78 -1.19 -1.23
N PHE A 59 21.92 -1.82 -0.08
CA PHE A 59 21.00 -1.66 1.03
C PHE A 59 21.72 -1.79 2.38
N SER A 60 21.04 -1.40 3.45
CA SER A 60 21.60 -1.46 4.80
C SER A 60 20.60 -2.03 5.78
N ILE A 61 21.02 -3.03 6.55
CA ILE A 61 20.22 -3.58 7.65
C ILE A 61 20.19 -2.53 8.77
N SER A 62 19.00 -2.17 9.23
CA SER A 62 18.81 -1.19 10.31
C SER A 62 19.15 -1.80 11.68
N LYS A 63 18.79 -3.06 11.88
CA LYS A 63 18.95 -3.81 13.14
C LYS A 63 20.40 -4.16 13.47
N ASN A 64 20.64 -4.47 14.74
CA ASN A 64 21.93 -5.00 15.24
C ASN A 64 21.99 -6.53 15.20
N TYR A 65 20.87 -7.19 14.95
CA TYR A 65 20.75 -8.63 14.83
C TYR A 65 19.81 -8.97 13.67
N LEU A 66 19.93 -10.20 13.16
CA LEU A 66 18.96 -10.78 12.25
C LEU A 66 18.38 -12.05 12.87
N SER A 67 17.08 -12.23 12.78
CA SER A 67 16.41 -13.48 13.12
C SER A 67 16.62 -14.52 12.02
N ARG A 68 16.23 -15.77 12.30
CA ARG A 68 16.45 -16.90 11.37
C ARG A 68 15.64 -16.75 10.07
N ASP A 69 14.41 -16.26 10.17
CA ASP A 69 13.52 -15.96 9.05
C ASP A 69 14.07 -14.83 8.17
N GLU A 70 14.60 -13.76 8.76
CA GLU A 70 15.26 -12.68 8.00
C GLU A 70 16.49 -13.17 7.24
N LEU A 71 17.33 -14.00 7.88
CA LEU A 71 18.48 -14.63 7.23
C LEU A 71 18.05 -15.54 6.07
N LEU A 72 16.97 -16.30 6.25
CA LEU A 72 16.44 -17.17 5.20
C LEU A 72 15.95 -16.37 3.99
N ILE A 73 15.25 -15.26 4.21
CA ILE A 73 14.79 -14.37 3.14
C ILE A 73 15.97 -13.79 2.36
N LEU A 74 17.00 -13.30 3.06
CA LEU A 74 18.21 -12.79 2.42
C LEU A 74 18.94 -13.89 1.62
N ASP A 75 19.00 -15.13 2.15
CA ASP A 75 19.58 -16.28 1.45
C ASP A 75 18.79 -16.61 0.17
N MET A 76 17.46 -16.66 0.25
CA MET A 76 16.59 -16.91 -0.90
C MET A 76 16.76 -15.85 -1.98
N ILE A 77 16.76 -14.57 -1.60
CA ILE A 77 16.95 -13.46 -2.55
C ILE A 77 18.34 -13.53 -3.20
N ALA A 78 19.39 -13.77 -2.42
CA ALA A 78 20.75 -13.84 -2.91
C ALA A 78 20.99 -15.00 -3.90
N ASN A 79 20.35 -16.15 -3.67
CA ASN A 79 20.53 -17.34 -4.51
C ASN A 79 19.53 -17.46 -5.66
N ASN A 80 18.48 -16.63 -5.70
CA ASN A 80 17.48 -16.64 -6.78
C ASN A 80 18.02 -16.13 -8.13
N ASN A 81 19.09 -15.31 -8.12
CA ASN A 81 19.69 -14.72 -9.32
C ASN A 81 18.65 -14.07 -10.27
N TRP A 82 17.61 -13.47 -9.70
CA TRP A 82 16.48 -12.84 -10.40
C TRP A 82 15.71 -13.76 -11.36
N GLN A 83 15.84 -15.10 -11.23
CA GLN A 83 15.14 -16.06 -12.08
C GLN A 83 13.64 -16.09 -11.81
N ARG A 84 13.24 -15.89 -10.55
CA ARG A 84 11.84 -15.78 -10.14
C ARG A 84 11.56 -14.40 -9.54
N PRO A 85 10.43 -13.76 -9.87
CA PRO A 85 9.96 -12.58 -9.14
C PRO A 85 9.80 -12.89 -7.63
N VAL A 86 10.25 -11.98 -6.77
CA VAL A 86 10.08 -12.08 -5.32
C VAL A 86 8.97 -11.13 -4.90
N TYR A 87 7.90 -11.69 -4.33
CA TYR A 87 6.74 -10.94 -3.83
C TYR A 87 6.57 -11.13 -2.32
N THR A 88 5.99 -10.13 -1.66
CA THR A 88 5.57 -10.18 -0.27
C THR A 88 4.23 -9.45 -0.07
N ILE A 89 3.45 -9.92 0.89
CA ILE A 89 2.28 -9.20 1.42
C ILE A 89 2.63 -8.32 2.63
N TYR A 90 3.86 -8.45 3.15
CA TYR A 90 4.28 -7.85 4.41
C TYR A 90 5.56 -7.01 4.21
N PRO A 91 5.43 -5.77 3.69
CA PRO A 91 6.58 -4.91 3.37
C PRO A 91 7.41 -4.52 4.61
N ALA A 92 6.81 -4.51 5.81
CA ALA A 92 7.50 -4.19 7.06
C ALA A 92 8.68 -5.13 7.34
N MET A 93 8.54 -6.43 7.05
CA MET A 93 9.65 -7.38 7.19
C MET A 93 10.83 -7.06 6.26
N PHE A 94 10.57 -6.53 5.06
CA PHE A 94 11.62 -6.10 4.15
C PHE A 94 12.28 -4.78 4.61
N GLN A 95 11.57 -3.96 5.38
CA GLN A 95 12.12 -2.76 6.01
C GLN A 95 13.19 -3.08 7.05
N GLU A 96 12.98 -4.13 7.84
CA GLU A 96 13.93 -4.57 8.87
C GLU A 96 15.27 -5.02 8.26
N ILE A 97 15.23 -5.66 7.09
CA ILE A 97 16.42 -6.10 6.34
C ILE A 97 16.93 -5.07 5.33
N GLY A 98 16.35 -3.87 5.27
CA GLY A 98 16.82 -2.74 4.46
C GLY A 98 16.37 -2.72 2.98
N LEU A 99 15.44 -3.59 2.59
CA LEU A 99 14.97 -3.75 1.20
C LEU A 99 13.64 -3.04 0.90
N ALA A 100 13.00 -2.38 1.88
CA ALA A 100 11.71 -1.72 1.69
C ALA A 100 11.70 -0.68 0.55
N ASP A 101 12.78 0.08 0.38
CA ASP A 101 12.90 1.06 -0.72
C ASP A 101 12.78 0.43 -2.11
N TYR A 102 13.08 -0.86 -2.22
CA TYR A 102 13.07 -1.63 -3.48
C TYR A 102 11.76 -2.40 -3.68
N LEU A 103 10.80 -2.27 -2.77
CA LEU A 103 9.48 -2.85 -2.91
C LEU A 103 8.54 -1.91 -3.66
N HIS A 104 7.98 -2.41 -4.75
CA HIS A 104 6.99 -1.73 -5.58
C HIS A 104 5.66 -2.45 -5.44
N ARG A 105 4.56 -1.70 -5.26
CA ARG A 105 3.24 -2.31 -5.24
C ARG A 105 2.90 -2.78 -6.65
N GLU A 106 2.57 -4.06 -6.78
CA GLU A 106 2.11 -4.68 -8.02
C GLU A 106 0.80 -5.40 -7.72
N GLY A 107 -0.30 -4.66 -7.85
CA GLY A 107 -1.61 -5.12 -7.41
C GLY A 107 -1.68 -5.32 -5.89
N MET A 108 -2.17 -6.49 -5.45
CA MET A 108 -2.32 -6.81 -4.02
C MET A 108 -0.99 -7.09 -3.30
N LEU A 109 0.09 -7.29 -4.06
CA LEU A 109 1.38 -7.73 -3.56
C LEU A 109 2.42 -6.61 -3.70
N PHE A 110 3.53 -6.75 -2.99
CA PHE A 110 4.72 -5.93 -3.18
C PHE A 110 5.81 -6.78 -3.82
N ARG A 111 6.35 -6.33 -4.95
CA ARG A 111 7.44 -6.99 -5.68
C ARG A 111 8.76 -6.31 -5.39
N LEU A 112 9.81 -7.10 -5.18
CA LEU A 112 11.18 -6.60 -5.15
C LEU A 112 11.67 -6.30 -6.57
N LEU A 113 12.00 -5.04 -6.85
CA LEU A 113 12.60 -4.59 -8.10
C LEU A 113 14.03 -4.05 -7.85
N PRO A 114 14.92 -4.03 -8.86
CA PRO A 114 16.27 -3.51 -8.69
C PRO A 114 16.31 -1.97 -8.67
N TYR A 115 15.17 -1.29 -8.56
CA TYR A 115 15.03 0.16 -8.52
C TYR A 115 14.38 0.58 -7.22
N LYS A 116 14.76 1.74 -6.70
CA LYS A 116 14.03 2.34 -5.58
C LYS A 116 12.66 2.83 -6.03
N ASN A 117 11.64 2.71 -5.19
CA ASN A 117 10.28 3.21 -5.43
C ASN A 117 10.21 4.75 -5.50
N THR A 118 11.25 5.45 -5.02
CA THR A 118 11.40 6.89 -5.21
C THR A 118 11.86 7.27 -6.62
N ASN A 119 12.42 6.33 -7.38
CA ASN A 119 12.87 6.61 -8.74
C ASN A 119 11.64 6.59 -9.65
N ILE A 120 11.56 7.57 -10.56
CA ILE A 120 10.58 7.53 -11.65
C ILE A 120 10.83 6.23 -12.40
N LEU A 121 9.92 5.27 -12.27
CA LEU A 121 10.02 4.00 -12.97
C LEU A 121 10.12 4.27 -14.47
N HIS A 122 11.23 3.86 -15.08
CA HIS A 122 11.28 3.71 -16.53
C HIS A 122 10.15 2.76 -16.93
N GLY A 123 9.29 3.20 -17.86
CA GLY A 123 8.08 2.44 -18.21
C GLY A 123 6.89 2.66 -17.27
N ARG A 124 6.80 3.80 -16.56
CA ARG A 124 5.63 4.19 -15.72
C ARG A 124 4.27 3.88 -16.38
N LYS A 125 4.11 4.19 -17.67
CA LYS A 125 2.90 3.85 -18.44
C LYS A 125 2.67 2.35 -18.54
N ALA A 126 3.70 1.59 -18.87
CA ALA A 126 3.62 0.13 -18.98
C ALA A 126 3.34 -0.51 -17.61
N PHE A 127 3.94 0.01 -16.54
CA PHE A 127 3.66 -0.37 -15.16
C PHE A 127 2.20 -0.09 -14.76
N ALA A 128 1.69 1.11 -15.04
CA ALA A 128 0.29 1.47 -14.77
C ALA A 128 -0.69 0.57 -15.55
N ASN A 129 -0.44 0.32 -16.84
CA ASN A 129 -1.23 -0.59 -17.66
C ASN A 129 -1.19 -2.03 -17.14
N HIS A 130 -0.02 -2.50 -16.70
CA HIS A 130 0.11 -3.83 -16.10
C HIS A 130 -0.71 -3.93 -14.80
N GLN A 131 -0.61 -2.96 -13.91
CA GLN A 131 -1.41 -2.93 -12.68
C GLN A 131 -2.91 -2.84 -12.96
N PHE A 132 -3.33 -2.03 -13.94
CA PHE A 132 -4.71 -1.99 -14.39
C PHE A 132 -5.19 -3.38 -14.82
N SER A 133 -4.44 -4.05 -15.70
CA SER A 133 -4.76 -5.39 -16.21
C SER A 133 -4.82 -6.44 -15.09
N LEU A 134 -3.89 -6.38 -14.11
CA LEU A 134 -3.94 -7.26 -12.94
C LEU A 134 -5.27 -7.10 -12.18
N ILE A 135 -5.72 -5.87 -11.96
CA ILE A 135 -6.94 -5.57 -11.21
C ILE A 135 -8.21 -5.97 -11.97
N THR A 136 -8.25 -5.72 -13.27
CA THR A 136 -9.46 -5.87 -14.09
C THR A 136 -9.62 -7.24 -14.73
N GLU A 137 -8.51 -7.94 -15.00
CA GLU A 137 -8.52 -9.19 -15.78
C GLU A 137 -8.02 -10.40 -15.00
N VAL A 138 -7.08 -10.21 -14.06
CA VAL A 138 -6.42 -11.33 -13.36
C VAL A 138 -7.02 -11.57 -11.99
N PHE A 139 -7.27 -10.51 -11.22
CA PHE A 139 -7.76 -10.66 -9.85
C PHE A 139 -9.24 -11.01 -9.79
N SER A 140 -9.54 -11.98 -8.92
CA SER A 140 -10.90 -12.33 -8.54
C SER A 140 -11.25 -11.66 -7.22
N TRP A 141 -12.30 -10.84 -7.23
CA TRP A 141 -12.72 -10.05 -6.07
C TRP A 141 -13.77 -10.75 -5.19
N GLY A 142 -14.10 -12.00 -5.54
CA GLY A 142 -15.13 -12.78 -4.88
C GLY A 142 -16.52 -12.12 -4.97
N ASN A 143 -17.41 -12.53 -4.08
CA ASN A 143 -18.81 -12.07 -4.05
C ASN A 143 -19.06 -11.03 -2.95
N ALA A 144 -18.07 -10.17 -2.65
CA ALA A 144 -18.15 -9.20 -1.55
C ALA A 144 -19.30 -8.19 -1.72
N ASN A 145 -19.69 -7.92 -2.97
CA ASN A 145 -20.81 -7.05 -3.33
C ASN A 145 -22.17 -7.75 -3.32
N ASN A 146 -22.24 -9.09 -3.28
CA ASN A 146 -23.51 -9.81 -3.34
C ASN A 146 -24.31 -9.56 -2.05
N PRO A 147 -25.54 -9.00 -2.12
CA PRO A 147 -26.33 -8.68 -0.93
C PRO A 147 -26.60 -9.90 -0.05
N ASN A 148 -26.69 -11.09 -0.64
CA ASN A 148 -26.99 -12.36 0.06
C ASN A 148 -25.77 -13.00 0.74
N VAL A 149 -24.55 -12.49 0.49
CA VAL A 149 -23.32 -13.03 1.10
C VAL A 149 -23.01 -12.32 2.41
N PHE A 150 -23.00 -13.02 3.53
CA PHE A 150 -22.57 -12.43 4.80
C PHE A 150 -21.04 -12.27 4.83
N LEU A 151 -20.56 -11.05 5.07
CA LEU A 151 -19.14 -10.77 5.32
C LEU A 151 -18.90 -10.69 6.82
N ASP A 152 -18.23 -11.69 7.37
CA ASP A 152 -17.82 -11.69 8.77
C ASP A 152 -16.72 -10.65 9.05
N HIS A 153 -16.34 -10.55 10.32
CA HIS A 153 -15.28 -9.65 10.77
C HIS A 153 -13.94 -9.91 10.05
N THR A 154 -13.54 -11.17 9.89
CA THR A 154 -12.26 -11.56 9.29
C THR A 154 -12.19 -11.14 7.82
N ASN A 155 -13.25 -11.33 7.06
CA ASN A 155 -13.35 -10.90 5.66
C ASN A 155 -13.21 -9.37 5.53
N LYS A 156 -13.96 -8.61 6.34
CA LYS A 156 -13.89 -7.14 6.36
C LYS A 156 -12.49 -6.67 6.78
N GLN A 157 -11.91 -7.29 7.81
CA GLN A 157 -10.59 -6.95 8.29
C GLN A 157 -9.50 -7.24 7.25
N MET A 158 -9.61 -8.34 6.48
CA MET A 158 -8.66 -8.62 5.40
C MET A 158 -8.74 -7.57 4.30
N ILE A 159 -9.94 -7.21 3.83
CA ILE A 159 -10.13 -6.17 2.81
C ILE A 159 -9.51 -4.84 3.23
N GLU A 160 -9.70 -4.46 4.50
CA GLU A 160 -9.11 -3.26 5.08
C GLU A 160 -7.58 -3.37 5.23
N SER A 161 -7.08 -4.52 5.72
CA SER A 161 -5.64 -4.75 5.93
C SER A 161 -4.84 -4.73 4.63
N PHE A 162 -5.38 -5.30 3.55
CA PHE A 162 -4.76 -5.24 2.23
C PHE A 162 -4.95 -3.88 1.52
N ARG A 163 -5.76 -2.99 2.10
CA ARG A 163 -5.99 -1.62 1.63
C ARG A 163 -6.41 -1.57 0.16
N PHE A 164 -7.34 -2.43 -0.25
CA PHE A 164 -7.72 -2.52 -1.66
C PHE A 164 -8.15 -1.18 -2.26
N ARG A 165 -8.98 -0.38 -1.56
CA ARG A 165 -9.35 0.96 -2.07
C ARG A 165 -8.16 1.88 -2.31
N GLN A 166 -7.13 1.81 -1.45
CA GLN A 166 -5.90 2.56 -1.65
C GLN A 166 -5.19 2.09 -2.93
N MET A 167 -5.06 0.78 -3.15
CA MET A 167 -4.46 0.22 -4.36
C MET A 167 -5.20 0.68 -5.63
N PHE A 168 -6.54 0.62 -5.66
CA PHE A 168 -7.32 1.13 -6.79
C PHE A 168 -7.07 2.62 -7.03
N ALA A 169 -7.03 3.42 -5.96
CA ALA A 169 -6.80 4.86 -6.07
C ALA A 169 -5.38 5.20 -6.54
N GLU A 170 -4.37 4.46 -6.08
CA GLU A 170 -2.98 4.60 -6.53
C GLU A 170 -2.88 4.36 -8.04
N VAL A 171 -3.44 3.25 -8.55
CA VAL A 171 -3.44 2.94 -9.99
C VAL A 171 -4.27 3.95 -10.79
N ALA A 172 -5.42 4.39 -10.26
CA ALA A 172 -6.23 5.41 -10.91
C ALA A 172 -5.46 6.74 -11.02
N ASN A 173 -4.76 7.18 -9.97
CA ASN A 173 -3.95 8.40 -10.00
C ASN A 173 -2.77 8.30 -10.99
N GLU A 174 -2.16 7.13 -11.11
CA GLU A 174 -1.14 6.89 -12.13
C GLU A 174 -1.72 7.02 -13.56
N LEU A 175 -2.92 6.49 -13.80
CA LEU A 175 -3.62 6.64 -15.07
C LEU A 175 -4.03 8.09 -15.36
N ILE A 176 -4.51 8.83 -14.34
CA ILE A 176 -4.83 10.26 -14.43
C ILE A 176 -3.58 11.06 -14.81
N TYR A 177 -2.44 10.79 -14.17
CA TYR A 177 -1.17 11.42 -14.50
C TYR A 177 -0.76 11.19 -15.96
N LEU A 178 -1.09 10.02 -16.51
CA LEU A 178 -0.85 9.66 -17.91
C LEU A 178 -1.92 10.19 -18.89
N GLY A 179 -2.95 10.89 -18.38
CA GLY A 179 -4.08 11.40 -19.17
C GLY A 179 -5.14 10.36 -19.53
N GLU A 180 -5.07 9.14 -18.97
CA GLU A 180 -6.00 8.04 -19.25
C GLU A 180 -7.22 8.07 -18.30
N ASN A 181 -7.92 9.22 -18.27
CA ASN A 181 -9.00 9.50 -17.31
C ASN A 181 -10.17 8.51 -17.41
N GLU A 182 -10.54 8.06 -18.61
CA GLU A 182 -11.64 7.09 -18.78
C GLU A 182 -11.34 5.76 -18.08
N LYS A 183 -10.10 5.26 -18.21
CA LYS A 183 -9.67 4.03 -17.51
C LYS A 183 -9.62 4.25 -16.00
N ALA A 184 -9.08 5.38 -15.56
CA ALA A 184 -9.02 5.71 -14.13
C ALA A 184 -10.42 5.79 -13.51
N GLU A 185 -11.37 6.42 -14.20
CA GLU A 185 -12.76 6.49 -13.79
C GLU A 185 -13.42 5.11 -13.74
N GLY A 186 -13.23 4.29 -14.79
CA GLY A 186 -13.71 2.91 -14.82
C GLY A 186 -13.19 2.08 -13.64
N LEU A 187 -11.92 2.26 -13.28
CA LEU A 187 -11.28 1.58 -12.16
C LEU A 187 -11.90 1.98 -10.81
N ILE A 188 -12.16 3.27 -10.59
CA ILE A 188 -12.80 3.76 -9.36
C ILE A 188 -14.27 3.30 -9.27
N ASN A 189 -15.00 3.30 -10.39
CA ASN A 189 -16.36 2.78 -10.46
C ASN A 189 -16.40 1.28 -10.14
N LEU A 190 -15.43 0.52 -10.66
CA LEU A 190 -15.27 -0.90 -10.38
C LEU A 190 -15.01 -1.13 -8.88
N ALA A 191 -14.12 -0.36 -8.26
CA ALA A 191 -13.84 -0.46 -6.83
C ALA A 191 -15.09 -0.27 -5.96
N GLN A 192 -15.94 0.71 -6.30
CA GLN A 192 -17.20 0.96 -5.59
C GLN A 192 -18.23 -0.15 -5.83
N THR A 193 -18.22 -0.76 -7.02
CA THR A 193 -19.09 -1.90 -7.35
C THR A 193 -18.69 -3.15 -6.57
N ILE A 194 -17.40 -3.40 -6.43
CA ILE A 194 -16.85 -4.55 -5.70
C ILE A 194 -16.98 -4.35 -4.17
N PHE A 195 -16.72 -3.13 -3.70
CA PHE A 195 -16.72 -2.78 -2.28
C PHE A 195 -17.79 -1.73 -1.95
N PRO A 196 -19.09 -2.06 -2.11
CA PRO A 196 -20.15 -1.11 -1.87
C PRO A 196 -20.25 -0.78 -0.39
N GLN A 197 -20.58 0.49 -0.11
CA GLN A 197 -20.69 1.05 1.24
C GLN A 197 -21.51 0.21 2.23
N GLY A 198 -22.63 -0.36 1.77
CA GLY A 198 -23.51 -1.18 2.62
C GLY A 198 -22.90 -2.51 3.09
N LYS A 199 -21.85 -2.99 2.43
CA LYS A 199 -21.18 -4.26 2.74
C LYS A 199 -19.82 -4.02 3.39
N ILE A 200 -19.06 -3.08 2.82
CA ILE A 200 -17.73 -2.69 3.26
C ILE A 200 -17.77 -1.19 3.42
N GLN A 201 -17.70 -0.75 4.66
CA GLN A 201 -17.90 0.65 4.97
C GLN A 201 -16.76 1.51 4.43
N TYR A 202 -17.04 2.77 4.16
CA TYR A 202 -16.05 3.76 3.83
C TYR A 202 -15.08 3.95 4.99
N ASN A 203 -13.85 4.21 4.59
CA ASN A 203 -12.69 4.43 5.43
C ASN A 203 -11.91 5.63 4.86
N TYR A 204 -10.79 5.97 5.49
CA TYR A 204 -9.92 7.05 5.00
C TYR A 204 -9.57 6.93 3.51
N ASN A 205 -9.20 5.73 3.04
CA ASN A 205 -8.80 5.49 1.66
C ASN A 205 -9.95 5.69 0.64
N SER A 206 -11.20 5.71 1.09
CA SER A 206 -12.36 5.97 0.23
C SER A 206 -12.38 7.43 -0.23
N SER A 207 -11.83 8.36 0.56
CA SER A 207 -11.71 9.77 0.19
C SER A 207 -10.78 10.00 -1.02
N ASN A 208 -9.79 9.11 -1.23
CA ASN A 208 -8.88 9.17 -2.38
C ASN A 208 -9.63 9.03 -3.71
N PHE A 209 -10.76 8.30 -3.74
CA PHE A 209 -11.61 8.20 -4.93
C PHE A 209 -12.26 9.54 -5.27
N ALA A 210 -12.76 10.27 -4.26
CA ALA A 210 -13.32 11.60 -4.48
C ALA A 210 -12.25 12.57 -5.02
N GLN A 211 -11.05 12.56 -4.44
CA GLN A 211 -9.93 13.36 -4.95
C GLN A 211 -9.57 12.99 -6.39
N SER A 212 -9.59 11.71 -6.74
CA SER A 212 -9.32 11.23 -8.09
C SER A 212 -10.39 11.73 -9.08
N TYR A 213 -11.68 11.64 -8.74
CA TYR A 213 -12.76 12.18 -9.55
C TYR A 213 -12.62 13.68 -9.79
N TYR A 214 -12.30 14.46 -8.75
CA TYR A 214 -12.03 15.89 -8.93
C TYR A 214 -10.85 16.14 -9.87
N SER A 215 -9.78 15.36 -9.74
CA SER A 215 -8.58 15.50 -10.58
C SER A 215 -8.83 15.19 -12.06
N MET A 216 -9.84 14.35 -12.36
CA MET A 216 -10.31 14.07 -13.72
C MET A 216 -11.33 15.09 -14.24
N GLY A 217 -11.78 16.04 -13.41
CA GLY A 217 -12.86 16.98 -13.74
C GLY A 217 -14.27 16.40 -13.56
N ALA A 218 -14.42 15.20 -12.99
CA ALA A 218 -15.70 14.56 -12.70
C ALA A 218 -16.34 15.09 -11.41
N SER A 219 -16.47 16.42 -11.29
CA SER A 219 -16.85 17.10 -10.05
C SER A 219 -18.20 16.64 -9.48
N ASN A 220 -19.19 16.33 -10.31
CA ASN A 220 -20.49 15.85 -9.85
C ASN A 220 -20.38 14.50 -9.12
N LYS A 221 -19.58 13.57 -9.65
CA LYS A 221 -19.33 12.27 -9.01
C LYS A 221 -18.51 12.42 -7.73
N ALA A 222 -17.50 13.30 -7.77
CA ALA A 222 -16.71 13.63 -6.58
C ALA A 222 -17.58 14.19 -5.45
N ASN A 223 -18.42 15.18 -5.76
CA ASN A 223 -19.33 15.80 -4.79
C ASN A 223 -20.28 14.76 -4.17
N ALA A 224 -20.92 13.93 -5.01
CA ALA A 224 -21.83 12.89 -4.55
C ALA A 224 -21.13 11.89 -3.60
N LEU A 225 -19.92 11.46 -3.95
CA LEU A 225 -19.14 10.55 -3.11
C LEU A 225 -18.72 11.21 -1.80
N VAL A 226 -18.29 12.48 -1.82
CA VAL A 226 -17.96 13.24 -0.59
C VAL A 226 -19.17 13.31 0.33
N GLU A 227 -20.35 13.63 -0.19
CA GLU A 227 -21.57 13.71 0.63
C GLU A 227 -21.98 12.35 1.21
N ASP A 228 -21.83 11.27 0.45
CA ASP A 228 -22.13 9.91 0.92
C ASP A 228 -21.15 9.45 2.02
N ILE A 229 -19.85 9.70 1.84
CA ILE A 229 -18.83 9.44 2.86
C ILE A 229 -19.08 10.28 4.10
N GLN A 230 -19.36 11.58 3.95
CA GLN A 230 -19.66 12.48 5.08
C GLN A 230 -20.87 11.99 5.87
N LYS A 231 -21.95 11.61 5.17
CA LYS A 231 -23.17 11.08 5.78
C LYS A 231 -22.86 9.82 6.60
N SER A 232 -22.10 8.88 6.01
CA SER A 232 -21.70 7.67 6.73
C SER A 232 -20.84 7.97 7.95
N ALA A 233 -19.86 8.86 7.84
CA ALA A 233 -18.96 9.20 8.93
C ALA A 233 -19.74 9.87 10.08
N SER A 234 -20.65 10.80 9.74
CA SER A 234 -21.51 11.49 10.71
C SER A 234 -22.41 10.51 11.47
N GLN A 235 -23.05 9.57 10.77
CA GLN A 235 -23.91 8.56 11.40
C GLN A 235 -23.14 7.67 12.38
N LYS A 236 -21.94 7.21 11.99
CA LYS A 236 -21.06 6.42 12.87
C LYS A 236 -20.64 7.21 14.09
N LEU A 237 -20.30 8.48 13.90
CA LEU A 237 -19.85 9.36 14.96
C LEU A 237 -20.97 9.59 15.99
N ILE A 238 -22.20 9.86 15.53
CA ILE A 238 -23.40 9.93 16.38
C ILE A 238 -23.59 8.63 17.17
N TYR A 239 -23.46 7.48 16.50
CA TYR A 239 -23.60 6.17 17.13
C TYR A 239 -22.54 5.93 18.22
N TYR A 240 -21.27 6.20 17.95
CA TYR A 240 -20.18 5.98 18.91
C TYR A 240 -20.22 6.95 20.09
N LEU A 241 -20.67 8.19 19.85
CA LEU A 241 -20.79 9.19 20.90
C LEU A 241 -22.03 8.99 21.77
N GLN A 242 -23.10 8.39 21.24
CA GLN A 242 -24.37 8.18 21.97
C GLN A 242 -24.88 9.46 22.66
N GLY A 243 -24.73 10.62 21.98
CA GLY A 243 -25.12 11.93 22.52
C GLY A 243 -24.14 12.53 23.54
N LYS A 244 -22.97 11.91 23.79
CA LYS A 244 -21.92 12.49 24.62
C LYS A 244 -21.03 13.41 23.78
N ALA A 245 -20.58 14.51 24.37
CA ALA A 245 -19.57 15.37 23.77
C ALA A 245 -18.25 14.62 23.53
N ILE A 246 -17.49 15.01 22.51
CA ILE A 246 -16.16 14.44 22.26
C ILE A 246 -15.26 14.70 23.47
N ASN A 247 -14.80 13.62 24.10
CA ASN A 247 -13.73 13.70 25.08
C ASN A 247 -12.37 13.54 24.38
N ARG A 248 -11.68 14.65 24.12
CA ARG A 248 -10.36 14.65 23.46
C ARG A 248 -9.29 13.85 24.21
N ARG A 249 -9.43 13.63 25.52
CA ARG A 249 -8.46 12.87 26.33
C ARG A 249 -8.68 11.36 26.23
N ASN A 250 -9.92 10.92 26.09
CA ASN A 250 -10.31 9.49 26.10
C ASN A 250 -11.11 9.12 24.84
N MET A 251 -10.65 9.59 23.67
CA MET A 251 -11.35 9.37 22.40
C MET A 251 -11.05 7.96 21.88
N SER A 252 -12.09 7.15 21.67
CA SER A 252 -11.92 5.81 21.09
C SER A 252 -11.38 5.91 19.66
N ASN A 253 -10.62 4.90 19.23
CA ASN A 253 -10.01 4.85 17.90
C ASN A 253 -11.05 5.03 16.78
N GLU A 254 -12.25 4.49 16.95
CA GLU A 254 -13.34 4.57 15.97
C GLU A 254 -13.80 6.02 15.78
N VAL A 255 -13.92 6.79 16.86
CA VAL A 255 -14.25 8.22 16.83
C VAL A 255 -13.12 9.01 16.15
N GLN A 256 -11.86 8.73 16.50
CA GLN A 256 -10.71 9.42 15.88
C GLN A 256 -10.69 9.21 14.36
N LEU A 257 -10.94 7.99 13.90
CA LEU A 257 -10.95 7.65 12.48
C LEU A 257 -12.07 8.36 11.71
N GLN A 258 -13.27 8.49 12.30
CA GLN A 258 -14.36 9.24 11.64
C GLN A 258 -14.04 10.73 11.56
N ILE A 259 -13.49 11.32 12.61
CA ILE A 259 -13.06 12.73 12.62
C ILE A 259 -12.00 12.97 11.55
N TYR A 260 -10.99 12.09 11.47
CA TYR A 260 -9.91 12.19 10.48
C TYR A 260 -10.45 12.09 9.05
N LEU A 261 -11.37 11.15 8.79
CA LEU A 261 -12.04 11.03 7.50
C LEU A 261 -12.80 12.31 7.13
N MET A 262 -13.55 12.89 8.06
CA MET A 262 -14.30 14.13 7.81
C MET A 262 -13.38 15.33 7.57
N GLN A 263 -12.28 15.45 8.33
CA GLN A 263 -11.25 16.47 8.11
C GLN A 263 -10.61 16.34 6.72
N GLU A 264 -10.38 15.12 6.27
CA GLU A 264 -9.89 14.86 4.93
C GLU A 264 -10.86 15.30 3.83
N LEU A 265 -12.17 15.05 4.01
CA LEU A 265 -13.19 15.54 3.08
C LEU A 265 -13.22 17.08 3.02
N ILE A 266 -13.09 17.74 4.18
CA ILE A 266 -12.98 19.21 4.26
C ILE A 266 -11.74 19.70 3.49
N ARG A 267 -10.59 19.06 3.70
CA ARG A 267 -9.32 19.38 3.00
C ARG A 267 -9.43 19.19 1.48
N ILE A 268 -10.03 18.09 1.03
CA ILE A 268 -10.23 17.83 -0.41
C ILE A 268 -11.15 18.90 -1.00
N THR A 269 -12.29 19.17 -0.37
CA THR A 269 -13.26 20.12 -0.89
C THR A 269 -12.77 21.56 -0.85
N GLU A 270 -11.90 21.94 0.10
CA GLU A 270 -11.26 23.26 0.11
C GLU A 270 -10.58 23.58 -1.22
N LYS A 271 -9.88 22.58 -1.78
CA LYS A 271 -9.15 22.71 -3.04
C LYS A 271 -10.05 22.69 -4.27
N TYR A 272 -11.13 21.91 -4.26
CA TYR A 272 -11.89 21.59 -5.49
C TYR A 272 -13.34 22.10 -5.52
N ASN A 273 -13.95 22.41 -4.37
CA ASN A 273 -15.35 22.84 -4.27
C ASN A 273 -15.61 23.65 -2.97
N THR A 274 -15.38 24.97 -3.03
CA THR A 274 -15.58 25.88 -1.89
C THR A 274 -17.01 25.88 -1.31
N PRO A 275 -18.09 25.86 -2.12
CA PRO A 275 -19.45 25.73 -1.56
C PRO A 275 -19.64 24.45 -0.72
N LEU A 276 -19.19 23.31 -1.21
CA LEU A 276 -19.30 22.05 -0.46
C LEU A 276 -18.40 22.07 0.77
N HIS A 277 -17.19 22.60 0.67
CA HIS A 277 -16.29 22.81 1.82
C HIS A 277 -16.98 23.60 2.93
N ASN A 278 -17.56 24.75 2.61
CA ASN A 278 -18.26 25.60 3.59
C ASN A 278 -19.42 24.85 4.26
N LYS A 279 -20.17 24.06 3.49
CA LYS A 279 -21.25 23.20 4.01
C LYS A 279 -20.70 22.15 4.98
N LEU A 280 -19.60 21.48 4.64
CA LEU A 280 -18.98 20.47 5.51
C LEU A 280 -18.45 21.08 6.81
N VAL A 281 -17.77 22.23 6.72
CA VAL A 281 -17.25 22.96 7.88
C VAL A 281 -18.37 23.42 8.80
N ALA A 282 -19.48 23.97 8.25
CA ALA A 282 -20.62 24.41 9.05
C ALA A 282 -21.31 23.27 9.80
N ASN A 283 -21.40 22.09 9.17
CA ASN A 283 -22.05 20.92 9.76
C ASN A 283 -21.15 20.16 10.74
N PHE A 284 -19.83 20.33 10.66
CA PHE A 284 -18.88 19.56 11.46
C PHE A 284 -19.06 19.78 12.98
N PRO A 285 -19.18 21.02 13.51
CA PRO A 285 -19.45 21.27 14.92
C PRO A 285 -20.83 20.78 15.39
N GLN A 286 -21.83 20.72 14.51
CA GLN A 286 -23.21 20.38 14.87
C GLN A 286 -23.40 18.90 15.21
N ILE A 287 -22.37 18.07 15.01
CA ILE A 287 -22.40 16.64 15.32
C ILE A 287 -22.08 16.39 16.82
N PHE A 288 -21.61 17.41 17.55
CA PHE A 288 -21.12 17.30 18.93
C PHE A 288 -21.81 18.25 19.90
#